data_AF-A0A368Z551-F1
#
_entry.id   AF-A0A368Z551-F1
#
_cell.length_a   1.000
_cell.length_b   1.000
_cell.length_c   1.000
_cell.angle_alpha   90.00
_cell.angle_beta   90.00
_cell.angle_gamma   90.00
#
_symmetry.space_group_name_H-M   'P 1'
#
loop_
_entity.id
_entity.type
_entity.pdbx_description
1 polymer ?
#
loop_
_entity_poly.entity_id
_entity_poly.type
_entity_poly.pdbx_seq_one_letter_code
_entity_poly.pdbx_strand_id
1 'polypeptide(L)'
;MSIDVEVRKDNDLIEVLNNRPIRELPDGGFGIVYKKRVYAVYASARVFFIDMSESGYEKVHCRVVDVELALARPPIIANLPTMSIERLADVYQNCRSFIQRAGPNDDMEASHCIIEAIRLEWIARGAFYDSTSDAFVWPSGHAINGNGQLTTKNWLEVGLLGYAGYRVGATSDLTSSARQRILDNVLAQPVPTVFSIKYRNEWGDTGSCTRLWKMAESIAAFMRNARRRNGSSEAVRDWQTDLNYLKDRYYFSSGCAFAWPSIDDYVADRGTL
;
A
#
# COMPACT_ATOMS: atom_id res chain seq x y z
N MET A 1 23.45 14.33 19.29
CA MET A 1 24.09 14.75 18.01
C MET A 1 23.04 15.40 17.11
N SER A 2 23.45 16.19 16.11
CA SER A 2 22.58 17.08 15.34
C SER A 2 22.84 16.94 13.83
N ILE A 3 21.80 17.02 13.00
CA ILE A 3 21.90 16.80 11.54
C ILE A 3 21.64 18.07 10.75
N ASP A 4 22.30 18.17 9.60
CA ASP A 4 22.04 19.20 8.59
C ASP A 4 20.93 18.71 7.66
N VAL A 5 19.87 19.50 7.49
CA VAL A 5 18.64 19.10 6.81
C VAL A 5 18.17 20.19 5.87
N GLU A 6 17.96 19.83 4.61
CA GLU A 6 17.34 20.69 3.62
C GLU A 6 15.83 20.80 3.87
N VAL A 7 15.31 22.02 3.93
CA VAL A 7 13.88 22.28 3.92
C VAL A 7 13.47 22.46 2.48
N ARG A 8 12.56 21.60 2.01
CA ARG A 8 12.02 21.67 0.66
C ARG A 8 10.53 21.95 0.69
N LYS A 9 10.00 22.54 -0.37
CA LYS A 9 8.56 22.63 -0.63
C LYS A 9 8.34 22.46 -2.12
N ASP A 10 7.44 21.55 -2.50
CA ASP A 10 7.17 21.27 -3.92
C ASP A 10 8.46 20.95 -4.70
N ASN A 11 9.39 20.26 -4.03
CA ASN A 11 10.74 19.90 -4.48
C ASN A 11 11.77 21.05 -4.62
N ASP A 12 11.38 22.29 -4.35
CA ASP A 12 12.30 23.44 -4.33
C ASP A 12 13.00 23.55 -2.97
N LEU A 13 14.32 23.75 -2.98
CA LEU A 13 15.10 24.03 -1.78
C LEU A 13 14.76 25.43 -1.24
N ILE A 14 14.24 25.48 -0.02
CA ILE A 14 13.94 26.72 0.69
C ILE A 14 15.15 27.17 1.50
N GLU A 15 15.67 26.28 2.36
CA GLU A 15 16.80 26.58 3.24
C GLU A 15 17.49 25.31 3.73
N VAL A 16 18.67 25.47 4.32
CA VAL A 16 19.40 24.37 4.97
C VAL A 16 19.47 24.65 6.46
N LEU A 17 18.91 23.74 7.25
CA LEU A 17 18.92 23.79 8.70
C LEU A 17 20.12 23.02 9.22
N ASN A 18 21.06 23.72 9.83
CA ASN A 18 22.24 23.06 10.39
C ASN A 18 21.98 22.63 11.83
N ASN A 19 22.59 21.51 12.20
CA ASN A 19 22.61 21.00 13.56
C ASN A 19 21.23 20.97 14.25
N ARG A 20 20.24 20.33 13.60
CA ARG A 20 18.92 20.11 14.22
C ARG A 20 18.87 18.83 15.07
N PRO A 21 18.28 18.89 16.27
CA PRO A 21 18.03 17.69 17.07
C PRO A 21 16.88 16.87 16.46
N ILE A 22 17.06 15.55 16.46
CA ILE A 22 16.09 14.59 15.93
C ILE A 22 15.03 14.28 16.99
N ARG A 23 13.81 14.02 16.54
CA ARG A 23 12.69 13.56 17.35
C ARG A 23 12.06 12.31 16.75
N GLU A 24 11.59 11.43 17.61
CA GLU A 24 10.72 10.32 17.24
C GLU A 24 9.30 10.84 17.01
N LEU A 25 8.69 10.40 15.92
CA LEU A 25 7.33 10.72 15.53
C LEU A 25 6.35 9.66 16.06
N PRO A 26 5.05 9.98 16.17
CA PRO A 26 4.03 9.03 16.66
C PRO A 26 3.91 7.74 15.84
N ASP A 27 4.32 7.77 14.58
CA ASP A 27 4.32 6.63 13.64
C ASP A 27 5.61 5.79 13.70
N GLY A 28 6.53 6.11 14.62
CA GLY A 28 7.82 5.45 14.78
C GLY A 28 8.91 5.97 13.82
N GLY A 29 8.61 6.97 12.99
CA GLY A 29 9.59 7.65 12.14
C GLY A 29 10.44 8.66 12.91
N PHE A 30 11.39 9.27 12.20
CA PHE A 30 12.22 10.36 12.72
C PHE A 30 11.87 11.68 12.06
N GLY A 31 11.94 12.76 12.83
CA GLY A 31 11.63 14.10 12.35
C GLY A 31 12.45 15.19 13.01
N ILE A 32 12.41 16.38 12.43
CA ILE A 32 13.05 17.59 13.00
C ILE A 32 12.04 18.71 13.18
N VAL A 33 12.31 19.58 14.15
CA VAL A 33 11.46 20.73 14.41
C VAL A 33 11.72 21.81 13.36
N TYR A 34 10.67 22.22 12.67
CA TYR A 34 10.67 23.37 11.76
C TYR A 34 9.35 24.15 11.88
N LYS A 35 9.44 25.49 11.96
CA LYS A 35 8.27 26.40 12.14
C LYS A 35 7.22 25.87 13.15
N LYS A 36 7.69 25.47 14.34
CA LYS A 36 6.89 24.95 15.48
C LYS A 36 6.25 23.57 15.30
N ARG A 37 6.41 22.92 14.14
CA ARG A 37 5.96 21.54 13.89
C ARG A 37 7.17 20.61 13.75
N VAL A 38 6.95 19.31 13.80
CA VAL A 38 7.97 18.29 13.57
C VAL A 38 7.69 17.62 12.24
N TYR A 39 8.60 17.74 11.29
CA TYR A 39 8.44 17.14 9.96
C TYR A 39 9.28 15.89 9.87
N ALA A 40 8.77 14.87 9.19
CA ALA A 40 9.51 13.66 8.88
C ALA A 40 10.78 14.01 8.11
N VAL A 41 11.89 13.43 8.55
CA VAL A 41 13.17 13.55 7.87
C VAL A 41 13.31 12.40 6.90
N TYR A 42 13.50 12.76 5.64
CA TYR A 42 13.83 11.85 4.56
C TYR A 42 15.32 11.90 4.28
N ALA A 43 15.87 10.78 3.82
CA ALA A 43 17.26 10.69 3.41
C ALA A 43 17.31 10.49 1.88
N SER A 44 18.02 11.37 1.20
CA SER A 44 18.51 11.14 -0.16
C SER A 44 19.97 10.68 -0.10
N ALA A 45 20.54 10.25 -1.24
CA ALA A 45 21.89 9.71 -1.33
C ALA A 45 23.00 10.63 -0.77
N ARG A 46 22.72 11.94 -0.59
CA ARG A 46 23.71 12.93 -0.13
C ARG A 46 23.23 13.89 0.94
N VAL A 47 21.92 13.97 1.19
CA VAL A 47 21.34 15.00 2.07
C VAL A 47 20.14 14.44 2.81
N PHE A 48 19.95 14.90 4.05
CA PHE A 48 18.67 14.77 4.73
C PHE A 48 17.79 15.94 4.34
N PHE A 49 16.49 15.71 4.19
CA PHE A 49 15.54 16.77 3.87
C PHE A 49 14.20 16.58 4.59
N ILE A 50 13.48 17.68 4.79
CA ILE A 50 12.06 17.69 5.16
C ILE A 50 11.25 18.29 4.01
N ASP A 51 10.05 17.79 3.78
CA ASP A 51 9.11 18.35 2.81
C ASP A 51 8.00 19.13 3.53
N MET A 52 7.90 20.42 3.23
CA MET A 52 6.88 21.32 3.77
C MET A 52 5.52 21.17 3.11
N SER A 53 5.42 20.46 1.98
CA SER A 53 4.12 20.11 1.39
C SER A 53 3.39 19.04 2.22
N GLU A 54 4.12 18.31 3.07
CA GLU A 54 3.56 17.32 3.96
C GLU A 54 3.06 17.91 5.29
N SER A 55 2.10 17.22 5.90
CA SER A 55 1.58 17.60 7.22
C SER A 55 2.57 17.23 8.32
N GLY A 56 3.22 18.22 8.92
CA GLY A 56 4.07 18.01 10.09
C GLY A 56 3.26 17.62 11.34
N TYR A 57 3.91 17.03 12.34
CA TYR A 57 3.36 16.67 13.63
C TYR A 57 3.44 17.80 14.66
N GLU A 58 2.58 17.75 15.66
CA GLU A 58 2.72 18.63 16.81
C GLU A 58 3.89 18.18 17.69
N LYS A 59 4.72 19.15 18.11
CA LYS A 59 5.93 18.90 18.89
C LYS A 59 5.66 18.16 20.20
N VAL A 60 4.47 18.34 20.79
CA VAL A 60 4.06 17.69 22.04
C VAL A 60 3.93 16.18 21.90
N HIS A 61 3.67 15.68 20.69
CA HIS A 61 3.55 14.25 20.40
C HIS A 61 4.86 13.62 19.93
N CYS A 62 5.98 14.36 19.92
CA CYS A 62 7.24 13.89 19.37
C CYS A 62 8.34 13.86 20.45
N ARG A 63 8.88 12.67 20.72
CA ARG A 63 9.90 12.44 21.77
C ARG A 63 11.29 12.85 21.27
N VAL A 64 12.13 13.41 22.13
CA VAL A 64 13.56 13.65 21.78
C VAL A 64 14.32 12.34 21.99
N VAL A 65 15.13 11.93 21.01
CA VAL A 65 15.88 10.67 21.05
C VAL A 65 17.37 10.94 21.10
N ASP A 66 18.11 10.08 21.82
CA ASP A 66 19.57 10.08 21.79
C ASP A 66 20.08 9.33 20.55
N VAL A 67 20.91 10.01 19.77
CA VAL A 67 21.25 9.64 18.39
C VAL A 67 22.31 8.53 18.34
N GLU A 68 23.13 8.33 19.39
CA GLU A 68 24.08 7.20 19.43
C GLU A 68 23.38 5.84 19.44
N LEU A 69 22.21 5.74 20.10
CA LEU A 69 21.39 4.53 20.09
C LEU A 69 20.68 4.35 18.74
N ALA A 70 20.16 5.44 18.17
CA ALA A 70 19.48 5.44 16.87
C ALA A 70 20.42 5.21 15.67
N LEU A 71 21.72 5.48 15.82
CA LEU A 71 22.76 5.26 14.79
C LEU A 71 23.52 3.95 14.96
N ALA A 72 23.25 3.15 16.00
CA ALA A 72 23.76 1.78 16.11
C ALA A 72 23.10 0.91 15.04
N ARG A 73 23.54 1.08 13.79
CA ARG A 73 22.96 0.42 12.63
C ARG A 73 23.27 -1.06 12.71
N PRO A 74 22.24 -1.93 12.64
CA PRO A 74 22.46 -3.34 12.43
C PRO A 74 23.42 -3.57 11.25
N PRO A 75 24.47 -4.41 11.39
CA PRO A 75 25.51 -4.60 10.38
C PRO A 75 24.96 -4.95 8.99
N ILE A 76 23.80 -5.60 8.95
CA ILE A 76 23.09 -5.97 7.73
C ILE A 76 22.70 -4.77 6.86
N ILE A 77 22.48 -3.59 7.44
CA ILE A 77 22.09 -2.37 6.73
C ILE A 77 23.15 -1.97 5.70
N ALA A 78 24.44 -2.12 6.03
CA ALA A 78 25.54 -1.78 5.13
C ALA A 78 25.56 -2.63 3.85
N ASN A 79 24.98 -3.83 3.90
CA ASN A 79 24.98 -4.78 2.79
C ASN A 79 23.71 -4.67 1.92
N LEU A 80 22.66 -3.99 2.37
CA LEU A 80 21.38 -3.89 1.63
C LEU A 80 21.55 -3.43 0.17
N PRO A 81 22.39 -2.43 -0.16
CA PRO A 81 22.57 -1.99 -1.55
C PRO A 81 23.13 -3.07 -2.49
N THR A 82 23.83 -4.07 -1.94
CA THR A 82 24.40 -5.18 -2.71
C THR A 82 23.47 -6.40 -2.79
N MET A 83 22.39 -6.43 -2.00
CA MET A 83 21.46 -7.56 -1.98
C MET A 83 20.54 -7.55 -3.20
N SER A 84 20.15 -8.74 -3.66
CA SER A 84 19.08 -8.89 -4.65
C SER A 84 17.74 -8.42 -4.08
N ILE A 85 16.78 -8.11 -4.95
CA ILE A 85 15.48 -7.57 -4.52
C ILE A 85 14.66 -8.60 -3.73
N GLU A 86 14.81 -9.88 -4.05
CA GLU A 86 14.23 -11.01 -3.35
C GLU A 86 14.82 -11.13 -1.94
N ARG A 87 16.14 -10.98 -1.82
CA ARG A 87 16.82 -11.04 -0.52
C ARG A 87 16.42 -9.87 0.39
N LEU A 88 16.22 -8.67 -0.17
CA LEU A 88 15.67 -7.53 0.56
C LEU A 88 14.25 -7.81 1.05
N ALA A 89 13.41 -8.45 0.23
CA ALA A 89 12.06 -8.84 0.62
C ALA A 89 12.06 -9.88 1.77
N ASP A 90 12.94 -10.87 1.74
CA ASP A 90 13.08 -11.86 2.82
C ASP A 90 13.47 -11.20 4.14
N VAL A 91 14.47 -10.31 4.12
CA VAL A 91 14.93 -9.59 5.32
C VAL A 91 13.80 -8.71 5.87
N TYR A 92 13.07 -8.02 5.00
CA TYR A 92 11.89 -7.23 5.37
C TYR A 92 10.81 -8.09 6.05
N GLN A 93 10.46 -9.25 5.48
CA GLN A 93 9.47 -10.15 6.07
C GLN A 93 9.92 -10.70 7.43
N ASN A 94 11.19 -11.09 7.56
CA ASN A 94 11.73 -11.58 8.83
C ASN A 94 11.65 -10.54 9.95
N CYS A 95 12.02 -9.27 9.66
CA CYS A 95 11.87 -8.18 10.62
C CYS A 95 10.42 -7.94 11.01
N ARG A 96 9.48 -7.99 10.05
CA ARG A 96 8.04 -7.84 10.34
C ARG A 96 7.48 -9.00 11.17
N SER A 97 7.86 -10.24 10.86
CA SER A 97 7.45 -11.41 11.65
C SER A 97 8.01 -11.37 13.06
N PHE A 98 9.22 -10.84 13.26
CA PHE A 98 9.80 -10.62 14.58
C PHE A 98 8.99 -9.59 15.37
N ILE A 99 8.66 -8.43 14.77
CA ILE A 99 7.85 -7.39 15.43
C ILE A 99 6.45 -7.92 15.81
N GLN A 100 5.82 -8.71 14.94
CA GLN A 100 4.49 -9.26 15.22
C GLN A 100 4.43 -10.25 16.38
N ARG A 101 5.55 -10.92 16.68
CA ARG A 101 5.64 -11.93 17.75
C ARG A 101 6.40 -11.43 18.98
N ALA A 102 6.93 -10.21 18.94
CA ALA A 102 7.72 -9.61 20.00
C ALA A 102 6.85 -9.38 21.25
N GLY A 103 7.37 -9.79 22.40
CA GLY A 103 6.80 -9.53 23.71
C GLY A 103 7.19 -8.15 24.25
N PRO A 104 6.63 -7.73 25.40
CA PRO A 104 6.85 -6.40 25.97
C PRO A 104 8.29 -6.09 26.40
N ASN A 105 9.16 -7.10 26.48
CA ASN A 105 10.57 -6.96 26.84
C ASN A 105 11.52 -7.15 25.64
N ASP A 106 10.98 -7.45 24.45
CA ASP A 106 11.80 -7.67 23.26
C ASP A 106 12.18 -6.32 22.64
N ASP A 107 13.48 -6.15 22.38
CA ASP A 107 14.01 -4.98 21.69
C ASP A 107 13.74 -5.08 20.18
N MET A 108 12.85 -4.22 19.69
CA MET A 108 12.44 -4.15 18.28
C MET A 108 13.19 -3.09 17.48
N GLU A 109 14.04 -2.28 18.11
CA GLU A 109 14.65 -1.08 17.52
C GLU A 109 15.47 -1.44 16.27
N ALA A 110 16.28 -2.51 16.36
CA ALA A 110 17.04 -3.03 15.23
C ALA A 110 16.16 -3.44 14.03
N SER A 111 14.98 -4.03 14.29
CA SER A 111 14.06 -4.46 13.23
C SER A 111 13.40 -3.26 12.54
N HIS A 112 13.03 -2.22 13.29
CA HIS A 112 12.54 -0.97 12.70
C HIS A 112 13.60 -0.27 11.85
N CYS A 113 14.85 -0.19 12.34
CA CYS A 113 15.94 0.39 11.57
C CYS A 113 16.21 -0.34 10.24
N ILE A 114 16.13 -1.67 10.23
CA ILE A 114 16.32 -2.47 9.01
C ILE A 114 15.16 -2.25 8.02
N ILE A 115 13.92 -2.22 8.51
CA ILE A 115 12.73 -1.99 7.67
C ILE A 115 12.83 -0.64 6.95
N GLU A 116 13.19 0.43 7.68
CA GLU A 116 13.28 1.76 7.09
C GLU A 116 14.46 1.87 6.12
N ALA A 117 15.60 1.24 6.42
CA ALA A 117 16.73 1.20 5.49
C ALA A 117 16.40 0.47 4.18
N ILE A 118 15.63 -0.63 4.23
CA ILE A 118 15.15 -1.34 3.04
C ILE A 118 14.19 -0.46 2.22
N ARG A 119 13.31 0.29 2.89
CA ARG A 119 12.39 1.22 2.24
C ARG A 119 13.14 2.29 1.46
N LEU A 120 14.16 2.90 2.05
CA LEU A 120 15.01 3.90 1.40
C LEU A 120 15.81 3.30 0.23
N GLU A 121 16.31 2.08 0.37
CA GLU A 121 17.02 1.38 -0.71
C GLU A 121 16.11 1.11 -1.92
N TRP A 122 14.84 0.76 -1.71
CA TRP A 122 13.88 0.61 -2.81
C TRP A 122 13.59 1.93 -3.54
N ILE A 123 13.60 3.06 -2.83
CA ILE A 123 13.50 4.38 -3.44
C ILE A 123 14.75 4.68 -4.28
N ALA A 124 15.94 4.43 -3.73
CA ALA A 124 17.22 4.69 -4.37
C ALA A 124 17.44 3.90 -5.68
N ARG A 125 16.90 2.68 -5.78
CA ARG A 125 16.98 1.84 -6.98
C ARG A 125 16.07 2.28 -8.14
N GLY A 126 15.44 3.45 -8.07
CA GLY A 126 14.74 4.03 -9.21
C GLY A 126 13.31 3.54 -9.42
N ALA A 127 12.54 3.38 -8.33
CA ALA A 127 11.10 3.21 -8.40
C ALA A 127 10.33 4.53 -8.71
N PHE A 128 10.96 5.46 -9.43
CA PHE A 128 10.36 6.61 -10.13
C PHE A 128 10.86 6.61 -11.58
N TYR A 129 10.03 6.14 -12.51
CA TYR A 129 10.20 6.44 -13.93
C TYR A 129 9.41 7.72 -14.21
N ASP A 130 10.16 8.78 -14.48
CA ASP A 130 9.67 10.10 -14.85
C ASP A 130 8.86 10.04 -16.15
N SER A 131 7.72 10.72 -16.14
CA SER A 131 6.71 10.75 -17.18
C SER A 131 6.99 11.91 -18.14
N THR A 132 7.82 11.71 -19.17
CA THR A 132 7.79 12.61 -20.34
C THR A 132 8.16 11.85 -21.62
N SER A 133 7.35 12.07 -22.66
CA SER A 133 7.39 11.47 -24.01
C SER A 133 6.80 10.06 -24.16
N ASP A 134 5.47 9.98 -24.20
CA ASP A 134 4.76 9.76 -25.46
C ASP A 134 3.25 9.91 -25.20
N ALA A 135 2.66 10.90 -25.86
CA ALA A 135 1.26 11.26 -25.72
C ALA A 135 0.36 10.05 -25.99
N PHE A 136 -0.37 9.62 -24.96
CA PHE A 136 -1.38 8.59 -25.08
C PHE A 136 -2.54 9.09 -25.94
N VAL A 137 -2.69 8.50 -27.12
CA VAL A 137 -3.89 8.62 -27.97
C VAL A 137 -4.94 7.66 -27.43
N TRP A 138 -6.13 8.19 -27.14
CA TRP A 138 -7.27 7.41 -26.64
C TRP A 138 -7.77 6.42 -27.70
N PRO A 139 -7.96 5.10 -27.40
CA PRO A 139 -8.55 4.18 -28.37
C PRO A 139 -10.08 4.35 -28.40
N SER A 140 -10.65 4.39 -29.62
CA SER A 140 -12.09 4.42 -29.86
C SER A 140 -12.75 3.13 -29.35
N GLY A 141 -14.00 3.23 -28.87
CA GLY A 141 -14.76 2.17 -28.19
C GLY A 141 -15.21 0.99 -29.05
N HIS A 142 -14.43 0.61 -30.07
CA HIS A 142 -14.67 -0.56 -30.90
C HIS A 142 -13.78 -1.72 -30.42
N ALA A 143 -14.36 -2.65 -29.64
CA ALA A 143 -13.69 -3.88 -29.25
C ALA A 143 -13.95 -4.96 -30.30
N ILE A 144 -12.88 -5.43 -30.97
CA ILE A 144 -12.94 -6.60 -31.85
C ILE A 144 -13.04 -7.85 -30.96
N ASN A 145 -13.91 -8.79 -31.32
CA ASN A 145 -14.07 -10.06 -30.61
C ASN A 145 -12.71 -10.79 -30.50
N GLY A 146 -12.24 -10.99 -29.27
CA GLY A 146 -10.99 -11.70 -28.99
C GLY A 146 -11.14 -13.21 -29.19
N ASN A 147 -10.09 -13.86 -29.69
CA ASN A 147 -10.00 -15.31 -29.96
C ASN A 147 -9.88 -16.19 -28.70
N GLY A 148 -10.19 -15.66 -27.51
CA GLY A 148 -10.18 -16.41 -26.25
C GLY A 148 -8.79 -16.80 -25.71
N GLN A 149 -7.68 -16.38 -26.35
CA GLN A 149 -6.33 -16.67 -25.87
C GLN A 149 -5.51 -15.41 -25.65
N LEU A 150 -5.08 -15.21 -24.39
CA LEU A 150 -4.08 -14.22 -24.00
C LEU A 150 -2.73 -14.92 -23.85
N THR A 151 -1.70 -14.42 -24.53
CA THR A 151 -0.31 -14.83 -24.29
C THR A 151 0.25 -14.07 -23.07
N THR A 152 0.47 -14.78 -21.96
CA THR A 152 0.69 -14.22 -20.61
C THR A 152 2.12 -14.39 -20.08
N LYS A 153 3.14 -14.27 -20.94
CA LYS A 153 4.53 -14.63 -20.56
C LYS A 153 5.12 -13.91 -19.32
N ASN A 154 4.51 -12.81 -18.85
CA ASN A 154 4.96 -12.02 -17.68
C ASN A 154 3.81 -11.56 -16.75
N TRP A 155 2.65 -12.21 -16.76
CA TRP A 155 1.53 -11.83 -15.88
C TRP A 155 1.57 -12.69 -14.61
N LEU A 156 1.43 -12.08 -13.43
CA LEU A 156 0.94 -12.86 -12.30
C LEU A 156 -0.46 -13.36 -12.67
N GLU A 157 -0.66 -14.67 -12.70
CA GLU A 157 -1.98 -15.29 -12.97
C GLU A 157 -3.02 -14.94 -11.89
N VAL A 158 -2.60 -14.32 -10.78
CA VAL A 158 -3.42 -14.05 -9.61
C VAL A 158 -3.49 -12.54 -9.32
N GLY A 159 -4.69 -11.98 -9.23
CA GLY A 159 -4.91 -10.59 -8.81
C GLY A 159 -4.67 -10.35 -7.32
N LEU A 160 -4.69 -9.09 -6.87
CA LEU A 160 -4.33 -8.70 -5.50
C LEU A 160 -5.05 -9.49 -4.40
N LEU A 161 -6.35 -9.71 -4.54
CA LEU A 161 -7.13 -10.47 -3.54
C LEU A 161 -6.64 -11.92 -3.45
N GLY A 162 -6.46 -12.59 -4.58
CA GLY A 162 -5.94 -13.96 -4.59
C GLY A 162 -4.49 -14.03 -4.10
N TYR A 163 -3.67 -13.03 -4.39
CA TYR A 163 -2.30 -12.90 -3.86
C TYR A 163 -2.30 -12.75 -2.34
N ALA A 164 -3.24 -11.99 -1.79
CA ALA A 164 -3.45 -11.85 -0.35
C ALA A 164 -4.07 -13.12 0.31
N GLY A 165 -4.30 -14.18 -0.47
CA GLY A 165 -4.86 -15.45 0.02
C GLY A 165 -6.39 -15.45 0.10
N TYR A 166 -7.08 -14.43 -0.40
CA TYR A 166 -8.54 -14.38 -0.39
C TYR A 166 -9.14 -15.46 -1.30
N ARG A 167 -9.94 -16.36 -0.72
CA ARG A 167 -10.61 -17.48 -1.39
C ARG A 167 -12.00 -17.70 -0.81
N VAL A 168 -12.96 -18.12 -1.63
CA VAL A 168 -14.37 -18.34 -1.25
C VAL A 168 -14.90 -19.67 -1.77
N GLY A 169 -16.09 -20.07 -1.32
CA GLY A 169 -16.79 -21.25 -1.82
C GLY A 169 -16.34 -22.54 -1.13
N ALA A 170 -16.91 -23.66 -1.58
CA ALA A 170 -16.79 -24.95 -0.90
C ALA A 170 -15.36 -25.51 -0.79
N THR A 171 -14.43 -25.05 -1.62
CA THR A 171 -13.02 -25.46 -1.59
C THR A 171 -12.14 -24.54 -0.77
N SER A 172 -12.70 -23.45 -0.21
CA SER A 172 -11.99 -22.55 0.69
C SER A 172 -12.03 -23.08 2.13
N ASP A 173 -10.89 -23.06 2.79
CA ASP A 173 -10.74 -23.33 4.23
C ASP A 173 -10.98 -22.08 5.09
N LEU A 174 -11.24 -20.93 4.45
CA LEU A 174 -11.39 -19.64 5.14
C LEU A 174 -12.80 -19.43 5.69
N THR A 175 -12.87 -19.13 6.98
CA THR A 175 -14.08 -18.61 7.62
C THR A 175 -14.39 -17.18 7.14
N SER A 176 -15.64 -16.74 7.31
CA SER A 176 -16.05 -15.36 7.01
C SER A 176 -15.17 -14.32 7.71
N SER A 177 -14.85 -14.53 9.00
CA SER A 177 -13.99 -13.63 9.75
C SER A 177 -12.54 -13.61 9.23
N ALA A 178 -11.99 -14.75 8.80
CA ALA A 178 -10.66 -14.81 8.20
C ALA A 178 -10.62 -14.04 6.88
N ARG A 179 -11.62 -14.23 6.01
CA ARG A 179 -11.76 -13.47 4.76
C ARG A 179 -11.87 -11.97 4.99
N GLN A 180 -12.70 -11.55 5.93
CA GLN A 180 -12.85 -10.14 6.29
C GLN A 180 -11.56 -9.52 6.81
N ARG A 181 -10.77 -10.24 7.63
CA ARG A 181 -9.43 -9.78 8.06
C ARG A 181 -8.46 -9.64 6.88
N ILE A 182 -8.54 -10.51 5.87
CA ILE A 182 -7.76 -10.36 4.65
C ILE A 182 -8.17 -9.08 3.91
N LEU A 183 -9.47 -8.79 3.80
CA LEU A 183 -9.96 -7.56 3.17
C LEU A 183 -9.53 -6.30 3.93
N ASP A 184 -9.59 -6.32 5.27
CA ASP A 184 -9.07 -5.23 6.12
C ASP A 184 -7.59 -4.98 5.84
N ASN A 185 -6.80 -6.04 5.71
CA ASN A 185 -5.38 -5.94 5.39
C ASN A 185 -5.15 -5.37 3.98
N VAL A 186 -5.93 -5.79 2.98
CA VAL A 186 -5.79 -5.27 1.60
C VAL A 186 -6.19 -3.78 1.52
N LEU A 187 -7.12 -3.33 2.37
CA LEU A 187 -7.45 -1.91 2.51
C LEU A 187 -6.30 -1.14 3.18
N ALA A 188 -5.75 -1.67 4.27
CA ALA A 188 -4.76 -0.97 5.10
C ALA A 188 -3.32 -1.02 4.58
N GLN A 189 -3.00 -1.95 3.67
CA GLN A 189 -1.62 -2.19 3.21
C GLN A 189 -1.39 -1.76 1.75
N PRO A 190 -0.17 -1.26 1.44
CA PRO A 190 0.18 -0.89 0.07
C PRO A 190 0.10 -2.11 -0.85
N VAL A 191 -0.22 -1.88 -2.14
CA VAL A 191 -0.22 -2.99 -3.11
C VAL A 191 1.22 -3.51 -3.26
N PRO A 192 1.45 -4.82 -3.16
CA PRO A 192 2.77 -5.42 -3.32
C PRO A 192 3.45 -5.01 -4.63
N THR A 193 4.76 -4.79 -4.58
CA THR A 193 5.55 -4.33 -5.73
C THR A 193 5.66 -5.35 -6.87
N VAL A 194 5.31 -6.61 -6.59
CA VAL A 194 5.18 -7.68 -7.58
C VAL A 194 4.16 -7.34 -8.68
N PHE A 195 3.17 -6.50 -8.38
CA PHE A 195 2.23 -5.99 -9.37
C PHE A 195 2.82 -4.78 -10.08
N SER A 196 2.58 -4.66 -11.39
CA SER A 196 3.02 -3.49 -12.17
C SER A 196 2.51 -2.17 -11.58
N ILE A 197 3.24 -1.08 -11.77
CA ILE A 197 2.84 0.27 -11.31
C ILE A 197 1.43 0.61 -11.80
N LYS A 198 1.15 0.34 -13.08
CA LYS A 198 -0.19 0.52 -13.67
C LYS A 198 -1.26 -0.19 -12.85
N TYR A 199 -1.05 -1.46 -12.53
CA TYR A 199 -2.00 -2.25 -11.73
C TYR A 199 -2.15 -1.68 -10.32
N ARG A 200 -1.06 -1.29 -9.66
CA ARG A 200 -1.12 -0.70 -8.30
C ARG A 200 -1.91 0.60 -8.27
N ASN A 201 -1.75 1.46 -9.29
CA ASN A 201 -2.47 2.72 -9.39
C ASN A 201 -3.98 2.53 -9.51
N GLU A 202 -4.45 1.44 -10.13
CA GLU A 202 -5.88 1.11 -10.19
C GLU A 202 -6.50 0.84 -8.81
N TRP A 203 -5.68 0.44 -7.84
CA TRP A 203 -6.12 0.16 -6.47
C TRP A 203 -6.04 1.39 -5.56
N GLY A 204 -5.41 2.49 -5.97
CA GLY A 204 -5.25 3.70 -5.16
C GLY A 204 -4.49 3.51 -3.85
N ASP A 205 -4.42 4.56 -3.04
CA ASP A 205 -3.69 4.54 -1.76
C ASP A 205 -4.39 3.72 -0.68
N THR A 206 -3.65 3.35 0.36
CA THR A 206 -4.16 2.62 1.52
C THR A 206 -5.31 3.38 2.18
N GLY A 207 -6.40 2.68 2.50
CA GLY A 207 -7.58 3.26 3.15
C GLY A 207 -8.38 4.24 2.29
N SER A 208 -7.97 4.51 1.05
CA SER A 208 -8.64 5.47 0.18
C SER A 208 -10.00 4.97 -0.31
N CYS A 209 -10.87 5.91 -0.70
CA CYS A 209 -12.13 5.57 -1.38
C CYS A 209 -11.91 4.80 -2.69
N THR A 210 -10.81 5.10 -3.41
CA THR A 210 -10.41 4.36 -4.62
C THR A 210 -10.10 2.89 -4.29
N ARG A 211 -9.40 2.64 -3.18
CA ARG A 211 -9.10 1.29 -2.70
C ARG A 211 -10.36 0.51 -2.34
N LEU A 212 -11.25 1.15 -1.59
CA LEU A 212 -12.53 0.56 -1.21
C LEU A 212 -13.39 0.25 -2.43
N TRP A 213 -13.48 1.18 -3.38
CA TRP A 213 -14.22 1.00 -4.63
C TRP A 213 -13.65 -0.14 -5.46
N LYS A 214 -12.34 -0.17 -5.71
CA LYS A 214 -11.70 -1.22 -6.52
C LYS A 214 -11.90 -2.60 -5.91
N MET A 215 -11.84 -2.70 -4.58
CA MET A 215 -12.10 -3.93 -3.86
C MET A 215 -13.56 -4.39 -3.99
N ALA A 216 -14.51 -3.48 -3.71
CA ALA A 216 -15.93 -3.76 -3.84
C ALA A 216 -16.32 -4.16 -5.27
N GLU A 217 -15.79 -3.45 -6.27
CA GLU A 217 -16.04 -3.73 -7.68
C GLU A 217 -15.44 -5.08 -8.11
N SER A 218 -14.25 -5.44 -7.60
CA SER A 218 -13.64 -6.74 -7.87
C SER A 218 -14.51 -7.88 -7.33
N ILE A 219 -15.00 -7.77 -6.09
CA ILE A 219 -15.89 -8.78 -5.47
C ILE A 219 -17.22 -8.86 -6.22
N ALA A 220 -17.84 -7.72 -6.55
CA ALA A 220 -19.08 -7.67 -7.32
C ALA A 220 -18.91 -8.30 -8.72
N ALA A 221 -17.78 -8.03 -9.39
CA ALA A 221 -17.45 -8.66 -10.67
C ALA A 221 -17.31 -10.18 -10.56
N PHE A 222 -16.68 -10.70 -9.49
CA PHE A 222 -16.62 -12.14 -9.25
C PHE A 222 -18.01 -12.76 -9.08
N MET A 223 -18.89 -12.10 -8.32
CA MET A 223 -20.28 -12.55 -8.15
C MET A 223 -21.05 -12.58 -9.47
N ARG A 224 -21.00 -11.50 -10.26
CA ARG A 224 -21.67 -11.43 -11.57
C ARG A 224 -21.16 -12.53 -12.50
N ASN A 225 -19.84 -12.72 -12.55
CA ASN A 225 -19.24 -13.77 -13.37
C ASN A 225 -19.63 -15.18 -12.92
N ALA A 226 -19.69 -15.44 -11.62
CA ALA A 226 -20.13 -16.72 -11.10
C ALA A 226 -21.61 -16.97 -11.41
N ARG A 227 -22.49 -15.98 -11.22
CA ARG A 227 -23.92 -16.10 -11.57
C ARG A 227 -24.12 -16.42 -13.04
N ARG A 228 -23.40 -15.74 -13.95
CA ARG A 228 -23.49 -16.00 -15.41
C ARG A 228 -22.99 -17.39 -15.82
N ARG A 229 -22.05 -17.95 -15.06
CA ARG A 229 -21.42 -19.25 -15.38
C ARG A 229 -21.98 -20.42 -14.56
N ASN A 230 -23.10 -20.23 -13.87
CA ASN A 230 -23.65 -21.22 -12.92
C ASN A 230 -22.60 -21.70 -11.89
N GLY A 231 -21.78 -20.77 -11.40
CA GLY A 231 -20.79 -21.03 -10.36
C GLY A 231 -21.42 -21.37 -9.01
N SER A 232 -20.58 -21.80 -8.06
CA SER A 232 -21.01 -22.23 -6.72
C SER A 232 -21.85 -21.15 -6.02
N SER A 233 -23.02 -21.57 -5.53
CA SER A 233 -23.92 -20.72 -4.74
C SER A 233 -23.30 -20.34 -3.40
N GLU A 234 -22.44 -21.19 -2.83
CA GLU A 234 -21.66 -20.91 -1.64
C GLU A 234 -20.67 -19.77 -1.87
N ALA A 235 -19.93 -19.78 -2.99
CA ALA A 235 -19.03 -18.70 -3.35
C ALA A 235 -19.76 -17.37 -3.54
N VAL A 236 -20.94 -17.39 -4.18
CA VAL A 236 -21.82 -16.22 -4.32
C VAL A 236 -22.27 -15.68 -2.95
N ARG A 237 -22.66 -16.56 -2.03
CA ARG A 237 -23.06 -16.18 -0.66
C ARG A 237 -21.88 -15.59 0.14
N ASP A 238 -20.69 -16.16 -0.02
CA ASP A 238 -19.48 -15.68 0.64
C ASP A 238 -19.10 -14.28 0.15
N TRP A 239 -19.03 -14.06 -1.16
CA TRP A 239 -18.79 -12.74 -1.71
C TRP A 239 -19.85 -11.72 -1.30
N GLN A 240 -21.14 -12.11 -1.26
CA GLN A 240 -22.21 -11.22 -0.79
C GLN A 240 -22.00 -10.78 0.66
N THR A 241 -21.61 -11.72 1.52
CA THR A 241 -21.34 -11.45 2.95
C THR A 241 -20.15 -10.49 3.09
N ASP A 242 -19.09 -10.73 2.33
CA ASP A 242 -17.89 -9.92 2.35
C ASP A 242 -18.13 -8.51 1.76
N LEU A 243 -18.97 -8.40 0.73
CA LEU A 243 -19.37 -7.12 0.15
C LEU A 243 -20.23 -6.29 1.12
N ASN A 244 -21.19 -6.92 1.81
CA ASN A 244 -21.97 -6.27 2.85
C ASN A 244 -21.07 -5.77 4.00
N TYR A 245 -20.12 -6.60 4.42
CA TYR A 245 -19.13 -6.23 5.42
C TYR A 245 -18.35 -4.97 5.03
N LEU A 246 -17.83 -4.89 3.80
CA LEU A 246 -17.10 -3.70 3.33
C LEU A 246 -18.00 -2.45 3.31
N LYS A 247 -19.26 -2.62 2.93
CA LYS A 247 -20.24 -1.54 2.89
C LYS A 247 -20.54 -1.00 4.29
N ASP A 248 -20.84 -1.90 5.22
CA ASP A 248 -21.25 -1.56 6.58
C ASP A 248 -20.09 -0.97 7.37
N ARG A 249 -18.90 -1.56 7.25
CA ARG A 249 -17.72 -1.16 8.03
C ARG A 249 -17.03 0.09 7.50
N TYR A 250 -16.88 0.20 6.19
CA TYR A 250 -16.02 1.22 5.57
C TYR A 250 -16.80 2.23 4.75
N TYR A 251 -17.78 1.82 3.94
CA TYR A 251 -18.44 2.76 3.02
C TYR A 251 -19.27 3.82 3.74
N PHE A 252 -20.13 3.41 4.70
CA PHE A 252 -20.96 4.38 5.42
C PHE A 252 -20.18 5.31 6.36
N SER A 253 -18.99 4.89 6.80
CA SER A 253 -18.14 5.61 7.76
C SER A 253 -17.06 6.48 7.12
N SER A 254 -16.71 6.26 5.84
CA SER A 254 -15.59 6.92 5.16
C SER A 254 -15.96 8.19 4.39
N GLY A 255 -17.26 8.48 4.19
CA GLY A 255 -17.69 9.63 3.40
C GLY A 255 -17.41 9.49 1.89
N CYS A 256 -17.10 8.28 1.41
CA CYS A 256 -16.84 8.03 0.00
C CYS A 256 -18.07 8.32 -0.88
N ALA A 257 -17.87 9.06 -1.97
CA ALA A 257 -18.93 9.51 -2.87
C ALA A 257 -18.99 8.70 -4.19
N PHE A 258 -18.89 7.37 -4.11
CA PHE A 258 -19.05 6.49 -5.28
C PHE A 258 -20.28 5.61 -5.14
N ALA A 259 -20.94 5.27 -6.25
CA ALA A 259 -22.07 4.35 -6.21
C ALA A 259 -21.60 2.94 -5.83
N TRP A 260 -22.18 2.37 -4.77
CA TRP A 260 -21.88 0.99 -4.38
C TRP A 260 -22.20 0.04 -5.54
N PRO A 261 -21.29 -0.89 -5.89
CA PRO A 261 -21.42 -1.66 -7.12
C PRO A 261 -22.65 -2.57 -7.12
N SER A 262 -23.33 -2.63 -8.26
CA SER A 262 -24.45 -3.54 -8.47
C SER A 262 -23.96 -4.98 -8.59
N ILE A 263 -24.60 -5.86 -7.83
CA ILE A 263 -24.43 -7.32 -7.91
C ILE A 263 -25.38 -7.94 -8.94
N ASP A 264 -26.37 -7.18 -9.38
CA ASP A 264 -27.33 -7.59 -10.40
C ASP A 264 -26.91 -7.02 -11.74
N ASP A 265 -26.96 -7.86 -12.77
CA ASP A 265 -26.90 -7.41 -14.14
C ASP A 265 -28.20 -6.65 -14.39
N TYR A 266 -28.12 -5.33 -14.55
CA TYR A 266 -29.28 -4.55 -14.97
C TYR A 266 -29.70 -5.08 -16.34
N VAL A 267 -30.73 -5.92 -16.38
CA VAL A 267 -31.46 -6.24 -17.61
C VAL A 267 -32.22 -4.97 -17.94
N ALA A 268 -31.66 -4.15 -18.83
CA ALA A 268 -32.45 -3.14 -19.50
C ALA A 268 -33.57 -3.89 -20.24
N ASP A 269 -34.77 -3.77 -19.68
CA ASP A 269 -36.07 -3.83 -20.33
C ASP A 269 -36.03 -4.40 -21.76
N ARG A 270 -36.21 -5.72 -21.89
CA ARG A 270 -36.80 -6.25 -23.11
C ARG A 270 -38.29 -5.99 -22.98
N GLY A 271 -38.70 -4.84 -23.52
CA GLY A 271 -40.09 -4.45 -23.61
C GLY A 271 -40.94 -5.62 -24.09
N THR A 272 -41.86 -6.04 -23.23
CA THR A 272 -43.08 -6.73 -23.63
C THR A 272 -43.91 -5.76 -24.49
N LEU A 273 -43.98 -6.07 -25.78
CA LEU A 273 -45.20 -5.92 -26.57
C LEU A 273 -45.80 -7.32 -26.73
#